data_AF-A0A7W1KC50-F1
#
_entry.id   AF-A0A7W1KC50-F1
#
_cell.length_a   1.000
_cell.length_b   1.000
_cell.length_c   1.000
_cell.angle_alpha   90.00
_cell.angle_beta   90.00
_cell.angle_gamma   90.00
#
_symmetry.space_group_name_H-M   'P 1'
#
loop_
_entity.id
_entity.type
_entity.pdbx_description
1 polymer ?
#
loop_
_entity_poly.entity_id
_entity_poly.type
_entity_poly.pdbx_seq_one_letter_code
_entity_poly.pdbx_strand_id
1 'polypeptide(L)'
;MTDERVHGHDRSGRPITDDDIEEFAGEAEAGYDVDTLIARRPKRGRPALGSAPASVESVRLDPELREELLQRARSDGTTTSEVIREALRRFLHAA
;
A
#
# COMPACT_ATOMS: atom_id res chain seq x y z
N MET A 1 -13.13 4.60 38.46
CA MET A 1 -12.07 3.88 37.76
C MET A 1 -12.41 4.03 36.28
N THR A 2 -11.87 5.06 35.66
CA THR A 2 -12.09 5.32 34.22
C THR A 2 -11.38 4.24 33.45
N ASP A 3 -12.12 3.56 32.59
CA ASP A 3 -11.59 2.54 31.68
C ASP A 3 -10.53 3.19 30.78
N GLU A 4 -9.37 2.56 30.66
CA GLU A 4 -8.24 3.09 29.89
C GLU A 4 -8.61 3.11 28.41
N ARG A 5 -8.55 4.28 27.78
CA ARG A 5 -9.01 4.42 26.39
C ARG A 5 -7.98 3.79 25.45
N VAL A 6 -8.42 2.80 24.69
CA VAL A 6 -7.62 2.16 23.65
C VAL A 6 -7.84 2.86 22.30
N HIS A 7 -6.76 3.38 21.72
CA HIS A 7 -6.77 4.12 20.45
C HIS A 7 -6.59 3.26 19.20
N GLY A 8 -6.19 2.01 19.39
CA GLY A 8 -5.89 1.08 18.31
C GLY A 8 -4.96 -0.01 18.79
N HIS A 9 -4.42 -0.77 17.84
CA HIS A 9 -3.43 -1.80 18.12
C HIS A 9 -2.21 -1.61 17.21
N ASP A 10 -1.02 -1.86 17.72
CA ASP A 10 0.20 -1.82 16.91
C ASP A 10 0.31 -3.05 15.99
N ARG A 11 1.39 -3.14 15.21
CA ARG A 11 1.61 -4.27 14.28
C ARG A 11 1.72 -5.63 14.97
N SER A 12 2.05 -5.66 16.26
CA SER A 12 2.10 -6.88 17.06
C SER A 12 0.75 -7.22 17.71
N GLY A 13 -0.24 -6.34 17.59
CA GLY A 13 -1.55 -6.49 18.22
C GLY A 13 -1.58 -5.98 19.67
N ARG A 14 -0.59 -5.20 20.12
CA ARG A 14 -0.60 -4.57 21.44
C ARG A 14 -1.53 -3.34 21.41
N PRO A 15 -2.43 -3.17 22.40
CA PRO A 15 -3.28 -1.99 22.46
C PRO A 15 -2.44 -0.73 22.67
N ILE A 16 -2.83 0.35 22.01
CA ILE A 16 -2.23 1.68 22.14
C ILE A 16 -3.08 2.47 23.13
N THR A 17 -2.48 2.90 24.24
CA THR A 17 -3.16 3.60 25.35
C THR A 17 -2.98 5.11 25.28
N ASP A 18 -3.64 5.87 26.17
CA ASP A 18 -3.44 7.33 26.26
C ASP A 18 -1.97 7.67 26.60
N ASP A 19 -1.31 6.89 27.44
CA ASP A 19 0.11 7.07 27.80
C ASP A 19 1.03 6.89 26.58
N ASP A 20 0.78 5.86 25.74
CA ASP A 20 1.52 5.67 24.49
C ASP A 20 1.36 6.90 23.57
N ILE A 21 0.16 7.51 23.54
CA ILE A 21 -0.09 8.72 22.72
C ILE A 21 0.69 9.93 23.24
N GLU A 22 0.75 10.14 24.55
CA GLU A 22 1.55 11.22 25.14
C GLU A 22 3.05 11.04 24.85
N GLU A 23 3.54 9.80 24.94
CA GLU A 23 4.93 9.47 24.57
C GLU A 23 5.21 9.79 23.09
N PHE A 24 4.34 9.34 22.17
CA PHE A 24 4.51 9.59 20.73
C PHE A 24 4.43 11.08 20.39
N ALA A 25 3.56 11.83 21.08
CA ALA A 25 3.46 13.28 20.93
C ALA A 25 4.76 13.96 21.38
N GLY A 26 5.29 13.58 22.55
CA GLY A 26 6.56 14.10 23.06
C GLY A 26 7.74 13.79 22.14
N GLU A 27 7.82 12.58 21.60
CA GLU A 27 8.84 12.21 20.60
C GLU A 27 8.73 13.08 19.34
N ALA A 28 7.52 13.30 18.83
CA ALA A 28 7.30 14.11 17.65
C ALA A 28 7.65 15.60 17.87
N GLU A 29 7.33 16.14 19.04
CA GLU A 29 7.64 17.53 19.42
C GLU A 29 9.14 17.75 19.67
N ALA A 30 9.84 16.77 20.23
CA ALA A 30 11.29 16.79 20.38
C ALA A 30 12.02 16.85 19.02
N GLY A 31 11.37 16.32 17.98
CA GLY A 31 11.83 16.35 16.60
C GLY A 31 12.81 15.24 16.27
N TYR A 32 12.88 14.90 14.98
CA TYR A 32 13.76 13.87 14.47
C TYR A 32 14.97 14.48 13.76
N ASP A 33 16.14 13.86 13.93
CA ASP A 33 17.31 14.19 13.13
C ASP A 33 17.09 13.81 11.64
N VAL A 34 16.92 14.84 10.82
CA VAL A 34 16.64 14.73 9.39
C VAL A 34 17.78 14.03 8.65
N ASP A 35 19.04 14.26 9.04
CA ASP A 35 20.19 13.66 8.37
C ASP A 35 20.24 12.14 8.62
N THR A 36 19.93 11.72 9.84
CA THR A 36 19.76 10.30 10.19
C THR A 36 18.61 9.65 9.41
N LEU A 37 17.48 10.34 9.25
CA LEU A 37 16.34 9.82 8.48
C LEU A 37 16.68 9.66 6.99
N ILE A 38 17.37 10.63 6.40
CA ILE A 38 17.80 10.59 5.00
C ILE A 38 18.83 9.47 4.79
N ALA A 39 19.78 9.29 5.72
CA ALA A 39 20.78 8.24 5.64
C ALA A 39 20.18 6.82 5.67
N ARG A 40 19.08 6.64 6.41
CA ARG A 40 18.33 5.38 6.48
C ARG A 40 17.39 5.15 5.30
N ARG A 41 17.14 6.18 4.48
CA ARG A 41 16.27 6.05 3.31
C ARG A 41 16.94 5.12 2.30
N PRO A 42 16.27 4.06 1.81
CA PRO A 42 16.82 3.26 0.73
C PRO A 42 17.09 4.17 -0.48
N LYS A 43 18.34 4.18 -0.96
CA LYS A 43 18.73 4.95 -2.17
C LYS A 43 17.94 4.54 -3.41
N ARG A 44 17.36 3.34 -3.42
CA ARG A 44 16.37 2.92 -4.40
C ARG A 44 15.03 3.53 -4.03
N GLY A 45 14.55 4.43 -4.89
CA GLY A 45 13.14 4.79 -4.93
C GLY A 45 12.26 3.56 -5.18
N ARG A 46 10.95 3.79 -5.33
CA ARG A 46 10.00 2.69 -5.62
C ARG A 46 10.52 1.85 -6.80
N PRO A 47 10.63 0.52 -6.67
CA PRO A 47 11.04 -0.33 -7.77
C PRO A 47 10.20 -0.06 -9.01
N ALA A 48 10.86 0.07 -10.17
CA ALA A 48 10.19 0.18 -11.45
C ALA A 48 9.40 -1.11 -11.74
N LEU A 49 8.28 -0.98 -12.44
CA LEU A 49 7.51 -2.10 -12.94
C LEU A 49 7.98 -2.39 -14.37
N GLY A 50 9.05 -3.16 -14.52
CA GLY A 50 9.73 -3.41 -15.79
C GLY A 50 11.03 -2.63 -15.94
N SER A 51 11.41 -2.29 -17.18
CA SER A 51 12.67 -1.60 -17.51
C SER A 51 12.66 -0.09 -17.19
N ALA A 52 11.50 0.49 -16.94
CA ALA A 52 11.30 1.92 -16.67
C ALA A 52 10.11 2.14 -15.73
N PRO A 53 9.92 3.36 -15.17
CA PRO A 53 8.71 3.69 -14.42
C PRO A 53 7.45 3.40 -15.23
N ALA A 54 6.43 2.81 -14.61
CA ALA A 54 5.15 2.56 -15.26
C ALA A 54 4.36 3.85 -15.47
N SER A 55 3.73 3.99 -16.63
CA SER A 55 2.67 4.97 -16.87
C SER A 55 1.32 4.41 -16.41
N VAL A 56 0.38 5.30 -16.08
CA VAL A 56 -1.00 4.93 -15.74
C VAL A 56 -1.87 5.25 -16.95
N GLU A 57 -2.39 4.21 -17.58
CA GLU A 57 -3.33 4.33 -18.69
C GLU A 57 -4.77 4.22 -18.18
N SER A 58 -5.62 5.20 -18.51
CA SER A 58 -7.03 5.19 -18.12
C SER A 58 -7.88 4.47 -19.17
N VAL A 59 -8.57 3.39 -18.79
CA VAL A 59 -9.46 2.62 -19.66
C VAL A 59 -10.88 2.64 -19.10
N ARG A 60 -11.88 2.87 -19.96
CA ARG A 60 -13.30 2.75 -19.61
C ARG A 60 -13.74 1.30 -19.81
N LEU A 61 -14.28 0.71 -18.75
CA LEU A 61 -14.89 -0.62 -18.79
C LEU A 61 -16.40 -0.43 -18.61
N ASP A 62 -17.19 -1.20 -19.34
CA ASP A 62 -18.59 -1.35 -19.01
C ASP A 62 -18.75 -2.05 -17.64
N PRO A 63 -19.93 -1.91 -16.98
CA PRO A 63 -20.13 -2.44 -15.64
C PRO A 63 -19.95 -3.95 -15.54
N GLU A 64 -20.36 -4.70 -16.56
CA GLU A 64 -20.31 -6.17 -16.57
C GLU A 64 -18.85 -6.64 -16.63
N LEU A 65 -18.06 -6.09 -17.55
CA LEU A 65 -16.63 -6.38 -17.66
C LEU A 65 -15.85 -5.99 -16.39
N ARG A 66 -16.24 -4.89 -15.74
CA ARG A 66 -15.65 -4.51 -14.45
C ARG A 66 -15.94 -5.54 -13.36
N GLU A 67 -17.15 -6.07 -13.30
CA GLU A 67 -17.52 -7.11 -12.34
C GLU A 67 -16.76 -8.42 -12.59
N GLU A 68 -16.68 -8.86 -13.84
CA GLU A 68 -15.91 -10.04 -14.22
C GLU A 68 -14.43 -9.91 -13.83
N LEU A 69 -13.84 -8.73 -14.08
CA LEU A 69 -12.46 -8.44 -13.68
C LEU A 69 -12.28 -8.52 -12.15
N LEU A 70 -13.23 -7.98 -11.37
CA LEU A 70 -13.18 -8.03 -9.91
C LEU A 70 -13.37 -9.45 -9.37
N GLN A 71 -14.22 -10.26 -10.00
CA GLN A 71 -14.39 -11.67 -9.64
C GLN A 71 -13.11 -12.46 -9.93
N ARG A 72 -12.51 -12.25 -11.11
CA ARG A 72 -11.25 -12.89 -11.49
C ARG A 72 -10.10 -12.52 -10.57
N ALA A 73 -9.96 -11.24 -10.22
CA ALA A 73 -8.91 -10.81 -9.28
C ALA A 73 -9.07 -11.49 -7.91
N ARG A 74 -10.32 -11.65 -7.43
CA ARG A 74 -10.64 -12.35 -6.19
C ARG A 74 -10.33 -13.84 -6.26
N SER A 75 -10.72 -14.53 -7.35
CA SER A 75 -10.44 -15.96 -7.52
C SER A 75 -8.95 -16.26 -7.54
N ASP A 76 -8.18 -15.37 -8.16
CA ASP A 76 -6.74 -15.54 -8.37
C ASP A 76 -5.91 -15.02 -7.18
N GLY A 77 -6.56 -14.45 -6.14
CA GLY A 77 -5.88 -13.86 -4.99
C GLY A 77 -4.97 -12.69 -5.36
N THR A 78 -5.29 -11.97 -6.44
CA THR A 78 -4.46 -10.91 -7.03
C THR A 78 -5.21 -9.60 -7.18
N THR A 79 -4.55 -8.58 -7.74
CA THR A 79 -5.16 -7.27 -8.01
C THR A 79 -5.73 -7.19 -9.41
N THR A 80 -6.74 -6.35 -9.61
CA THR A 80 -7.32 -6.08 -10.94
C THR A 80 -6.27 -5.63 -11.95
N SER A 81 -5.31 -4.79 -11.53
CA SER A 81 -4.22 -4.35 -12.40
C SER A 81 -3.29 -5.48 -12.84
N GLU A 82 -3.09 -6.51 -12.01
CA GLU A 82 -2.29 -7.67 -12.40
C GLU A 82 -3.02 -8.54 -13.42
N VAL A 83 -4.32 -8.77 -13.22
CA VAL A 83 -5.16 -9.47 -14.21
C VAL A 83 -5.15 -8.74 -15.56
N ILE A 84 -5.29 -7.41 -15.57
CA ILE A 84 -5.23 -6.61 -16.80
C ILE A 84 -3.86 -6.76 -17.48
N ARG A 85 -2.75 -6.62 -16.73
CA ARG A 85 -1.38 -6.75 -17.29
C ARG A 85 -1.16 -8.14 -17.90
N GLU A 86 -1.63 -9.18 -17.23
CA GLU A 86 -1.50 -10.55 -17.74
C GLU A 86 -2.35 -10.78 -18.99
N ALA A 87 -3.60 -10.28 -19.01
CA ALA A 87 -4.45 -10.34 -20.18
C ALA A 87 -3.81 -9.63 -21.39
N LEU A 88 -3.24 -8.44 -21.19
CA LEU A 88 -2.51 -7.70 -22.23
C LEU A 88 -1.28 -8.45 -22.72
N ARG A 89 -0.48 -9.04 -21.81
CA ARG A 89 0.67 -9.86 -22.20
C ARG A 89 0.25 -11.05 -23.06
N ARG A 90 -0.76 -11.81 -22.62
CA ARG A 90 -1.28 -12.96 -23.38
C ARG A 90 -1.81 -12.54 -24.74
N PHE A 91 -2.60 -11.46 -24.80
CA PHE A 91 -3.19 -10.97 -26.04
C PHE A 91 -2.11 -10.51 -27.04
N LEU A 92 -1.10 -9.78 -26.59
CA LEU A 92 -0.04 -9.24 -27.45
C LEU A 92 1.05 -10.25 -27.82
N HIS A 93 1.26 -11.32 -27.04
CA HIS A 93 2.27 -12.35 -27.34
C HIS A 93 1.69 -13.60 -28.01
N ALA A 94 0.36 -13.73 -28.08
CA ALA A 94 -0.33 -14.78 -28.84
C ALA A 94 -0.58 -14.40 -30.32
N ALA A 95 -0.30 -13.15 -30.69
CA ALA A 95 -0.38 -12.61 -32.05
C ALA A 95 1.01 -12.56 -32.69
#